data_AF-A0A2A9M8J6-F1
#
_entry.id   AF-A0A2A9M8J6-F1
#
_cell.length_a   1.000
_cell.length_b   1.000
_cell.length_c   1.000
_cell.angle_alpha   90.00
_cell.angle_beta   90.00
_cell.angle_gamma   90.00
#
_symmetry.space_group_name_H-M   'P 1'
#
loop_
_entity.id
_entity.type
_entity.pdbx_description
1 polymer ?
#
loop_
_entity_poly.entity_id
_entity_poly.type
_entity_poly.pdbx_seq_one_letter_code
_entity_poly.pdbx_strand_id
1 'polypeptide(L)'
;MAFSGRLPLRRQSAPAGRLGSQEKPCCCASSLASSHRSFSSASAPPRPPLRSRPPASPARAASPSDGPVSAAPSAGAVSRPSLHFAAGIQASVPRASARVSLPLCLSRRSTPAVLLLLALVALFGGRGGRLARAQIRVQSPKSLIDELRSIGAISEQTGETVIGSTASFGTPAYGTVLRGKAFYVPDSPTERVDSGSHCTRAYCEKVKDEVMQWKKTEASGGPSNVIFFLDRGICTFATKVRIAQECGADAAVVVDRSVSGWTRSYIRFNVIMSDDGTGQDISIPSILIARNDGQSILDAVLAGGAAEPVILEMEWSMPNQWPVSVDFWTDPGELQGSTFLHQLAPYMLQLGHHVRFKPLYSIFEIEGGTRELCLSRGLYRQFPQKYCAFDPAAQSLTHTGSEVVEEALRQLCLYHVTAAPAKDLPDSEFSREFWEYHKLMADPKKGCAFNREGSNEWGEACSMRLMSDILSSGQMKVLRDCIEGPQGRQLLDISKMNRTWNPIALRINGARFNGNLDAEVALRAICASTRDPATDQYRAPECERLMIDVHKEEAPWLRDAPDWQNFFLVLLFLGIIVACMAALYYRIAKQRLVQEVRQEVALEVQQQIQQYYAMNEELANPARQGVERQPLVIP
;
A
#
# COMPACT_ATOMS: atom_id res chain seq x y z
N MET A 1 -60.66 -16.52 -21.90
CA MET A 1 -60.51 -15.17 -21.31
C MET A 1 -59.10 -14.72 -21.66
N ALA A 2 -58.92 -14.02 -22.78
CA ALA A 2 -58.95 -12.54 -22.93
C ALA A 2 -57.60 -11.92 -22.52
N PHE A 3 -56.70 -11.57 -23.46
CA PHE A 3 -56.64 -10.32 -24.28
C PHE A 3 -56.14 -9.10 -23.46
N SER A 4 -55.29 -8.16 -23.91
CA SER A 4 -54.42 -7.97 -25.11
C SER A 4 -53.46 -6.76 -24.83
N GLY A 5 -52.37 -6.41 -25.54
CA GLY A 5 -51.60 -7.05 -26.63
C GLY A 5 -51.13 -6.06 -27.74
N ARG A 6 -49.84 -6.13 -28.16
CA ARG A 6 -49.12 -5.34 -29.24
C ARG A 6 -48.62 -3.92 -28.82
N LEU A 7 -47.44 -3.38 -29.20
CA LEU A 7 -46.88 -2.99 -30.54
C LEU A 7 -47.81 -2.05 -31.36
N PRO A 8 -47.35 -1.07 -32.21
CA PRO A 8 -45.98 -0.59 -32.52
C PRO A 8 -45.80 0.94 -32.88
N LEU A 9 -44.58 1.33 -33.30
CA LEU A 9 -44.18 2.23 -34.42
C LEU A 9 -45.03 3.45 -34.96
N ARG A 10 -44.38 4.64 -34.94
CA ARG A 10 -44.09 5.57 -36.10
C ARG A 10 -45.15 6.59 -36.59
N ARG A 11 -44.63 7.72 -37.16
CA ARG A 11 -45.29 8.83 -37.95
C ARG A 11 -46.08 9.89 -37.12
N GLN A 12 -46.29 11.15 -37.56
CA GLN A 12 -45.64 12.07 -38.53
C GLN A 12 -46.19 13.51 -38.34
N SER A 13 -45.35 14.56 -38.44
CA SER A 13 -45.76 15.90 -38.94
C SER A 13 -44.55 16.84 -39.16
N ALA A 14 -44.73 17.86 -40.00
CA ALA A 14 -43.82 19.00 -40.24
C ALA A 14 -44.69 20.25 -40.50
N PRO A 15 -44.14 21.49 -40.61
CA PRO A 15 -43.70 21.95 -41.94
C PRO A 15 -42.54 22.98 -42.02
N ALA A 16 -41.86 22.96 -43.17
CA ALA A 16 -41.26 24.06 -43.96
C ALA A 16 -40.59 25.30 -43.31
N GLY A 17 -39.33 25.54 -43.70
CA GLY A 17 -38.63 26.84 -43.57
C GLY A 17 -37.34 26.93 -44.43
N ARG A 18 -37.30 27.87 -45.39
CA ARG A 18 -36.14 28.25 -46.24
C ARG A 18 -35.03 28.91 -45.38
N LEU A 19 -33.74 29.00 -45.71
CA LEU A 19 -32.83 28.53 -46.79
C LEU A 19 -31.40 28.53 -46.16
N GLY A 20 -30.28 28.12 -46.76
CA GLY A 20 -29.89 27.64 -48.10
C GLY A 20 -28.36 27.40 -48.13
N SER A 21 -27.75 27.01 -49.27
CA SER A 21 -26.28 26.80 -49.33
C SER A 21 -25.65 26.87 -50.73
N GLN A 22 -24.43 27.41 -50.78
CA GLN A 22 -23.38 27.24 -51.79
C GLN A 22 -22.04 27.14 -51.00
N GLU A 23 -21.02 26.39 -51.41
CA GLU A 23 -20.85 25.63 -52.66
C GLU A 23 -20.06 24.31 -52.47
N LYS A 24 -19.91 23.53 -53.54
CA LYS A 24 -19.19 22.24 -53.66
C LYS A 24 -17.87 22.48 -54.46
N PRO A 25 -16.88 21.55 -54.59
CA PRO A 25 -17.11 20.12 -54.88
C PRO A 25 -16.07 19.05 -54.43
N CYS A 26 -16.54 17.78 -54.36
CA CYS A 26 -15.88 16.53 -54.82
C CYS A 26 -14.51 16.07 -54.26
N CYS A 27 -14.13 14.76 -54.28
CA CYS A 27 -14.85 13.52 -54.61
C CYS A 27 -14.18 12.27 -53.99
N CYS A 28 -14.94 11.16 -53.86
CA CYS A 28 -14.52 9.74 -53.75
C CYS A 28 -13.58 9.32 -52.58
N ALA A 29 -13.81 8.24 -51.80
CA ALA A 29 -14.14 6.82 -52.11
C ALA A 29 -12.94 6.04 -52.73
N SER A 30 -12.57 4.82 -52.30
CA SER A 30 -13.07 3.92 -51.22
C SER A 30 -12.10 2.72 -51.02
N SER A 31 -12.40 1.85 -50.02
CA SER A 31 -12.22 0.38 -50.07
C SER A 31 -10.89 -0.30 -49.62
N LEU A 32 -10.94 -0.85 -48.39
CA LEU A 32 -10.69 -2.26 -48.01
C LEU A 32 -9.41 -3.06 -48.39
N ALA A 33 -8.90 -3.72 -47.33
CA ALA A 33 -8.52 -5.14 -47.22
C ALA A 33 -7.07 -5.64 -47.46
N SER A 34 -6.75 -6.63 -46.63
CA SER A 34 -5.52 -7.42 -46.45
C SER A 34 -5.06 -8.29 -47.64
N SER A 35 -3.75 -8.63 -47.72
CA SER A 35 -3.24 -10.01 -47.53
C SER A 35 -1.72 -10.21 -47.79
N HIS A 36 -1.06 -10.95 -46.90
CA HIS A 36 0.12 -11.85 -47.04
C HIS A 36 1.42 -11.56 -47.87
N ARG A 37 2.54 -11.98 -47.22
CA ARG A 37 3.76 -12.67 -47.75
C ARG A 37 4.94 -11.90 -48.39
N SER A 38 5.93 -11.61 -47.53
CA SER A 38 7.35 -12.05 -47.61
C SER A 38 8.17 -11.94 -48.91
N PHE A 39 9.29 -11.21 -48.86
CA PHE A 39 10.67 -11.79 -48.88
C PHE A 39 11.73 -10.78 -48.37
N SER A 40 13.00 -11.19 -48.27
CA SER A 40 14.09 -10.47 -47.56
C SER A 40 15.02 -9.63 -48.46
N SER A 41 15.69 -8.59 -47.89
CA SER A 41 17.17 -8.44 -47.86
C SER A 41 17.66 -7.02 -47.50
N ALA A 42 18.92 -6.93 -47.02
CA ALA A 42 19.80 -5.73 -46.93
C ALA A 42 19.37 -4.52 -46.04
N SER A 43 20.27 -3.70 -45.49
CA SER A 43 21.71 -3.84 -45.11
C SER A 43 22.12 -2.67 -44.20
N ALA A 44 23.12 -2.84 -43.31
CA ALA A 44 23.56 -1.80 -42.36
C ALA A 44 24.94 -1.17 -42.72
N PRO A 45 25.21 0.09 -42.33
CA PRO A 45 26.47 0.80 -42.61
C PRO A 45 27.63 0.46 -41.63
N PRO A 46 28.90 0.80 -41.96
CA PRO A 46 30.10 0.13 -41.39
C PRO A 46 30.87 0.89 -40.30
N ARG A 47 31.85 0.19 -39.68
CA ARG A 47 32.93 0.75 -38.82
C ARG A 47 34.29 0.79 -39.56
N PRO A 48 35.23 1.69 -39.19
CA PRO A 48 36.60 1.71 -39.70
C PRO A 48 37.53 0.64 -39.04
N PRO A 49 38.71 0.34 -39.63
CA PRO A 49 39.45 -0.92 -39.36
C PRO A 49 40.69 -0.82 -38.46
N LEU A 50 41.18 -1.99 -38.02
CA LEU A 50 42.48 -2.22 -37.36
C LEU A 50 43.52 -2.80 -38.35
N ARG A 51 44.82 -2.68 -38.01
CA ARG A 51 45.95 -3.36 -38.70
C ARG A 51 46.75 -4.27 -37.73
N SER A 52 47.69 -5.05 -38.27
CA SER A 52 48.09 -6.37 -37.73
C SER A 52 49.51 -6.49 -37.13
N ARG A 53 49.59 -7.20 -35.98
CA ARG A 53 50.49 -8.31 -35.58
C ARG A 53 51.70 -8.71 -36.47
N PRO A 54 52.70 -9.48 -35.95
CA PRO A 54 53.29 -9.61 -34.59
C PRO A 54 54.86 -9.78 -34.72
N PRO A 55 55.62 -10.69 -34.04
CA PRO A 55 55.62 -11.24 -32.66
C PRO A 55 57.00 -11.14 -31.92
N ALA A 56 57.03 -11.31 -30.59
CA ALA A 56 58.13 -11.97 -29.85
C ALA A 56 57.81 -12.17 -28.34
N SER A 57 58.33 -13.26 -27.75
CA SER A 57 58.36 -13.60 -26.31
C SER A 57 59.57 -14.54 -26.07
N PRO A 58 59.91 -15.02 -24.85
CA PRO A 58 59.57 -14.60 -23.47
C PRO A 58 60.81 -14.45 -22.54
N ALA A 59 60.60 -14.21 -21.22
CA ALA A 59 61.13 -15.02 -20.08
C ALA A 59 61.65 -14.23 -18.84
N ARG A 60 61.24 -14.71 -17.63
CA ARG A 60 61.93 -14.73 -16.31
C ARG A 60 62.47 -13.41 -15.68
N ALA A 61 62.71 -13.30 -14.37
CA ALA A 61 62.15 -13.93 -13.15
C ALA A 61 62.68 -13.19 -11.88
N ALA A 62 61.99 -13.39 -10.73
CA ALA A 62 62.48 -13.26 -9.33
C ALA A 62 63.12 -11.94 -8.79
N SER A 63 62.43 -11.34 -7.82
CA SER A 63 62.82 -11.09 -6.40
C SER A 63 64.29 -11.28 -5.91
N PRO A 64 64.67 -10.78 -4.70
CA PRO A 64 64.31 -9.54 -3.97
C PRO A 64 65.54 -8.83 -3.32
N SER A 65 65.38 -7.71 -2.58
CA SER A 65 66.03 -7.45 -1.25
C SER A 65 65.82 -6.01 -0.69
N ASP A 66 65.64 -5.95 0.64
CA ASP A 66 66.19 -5.07 1.69
C ASP A 66 66.53 -3.57 1.49
N GLY A 67 66.28 -2.79 2.56
CA GLY A 67 67.17 -1.67 2.97
C GLY A 67 66.50 -0.32 3.31
N PRO A 68 66.60 0.18 4.56
CA PRO A 68 66.13 1.52 4.95
C PRO A 68 67.28 2.55 5.10
N VAL A 69 66.94 3.85 5.18
CA VAL A 69 67.51 4.83 6.17
C VAL A 69 66.80 6.20 6.06
N SER A 70 66.90 7.00 7.13
CA SER A 70 66.14 8.21 7.44
C SER A 70 66.68 9.53 6.85
N ALA A 71 65.86 10.59 7.03
CA ALA A 71 66.23 11.99 7.36
C ALA A 71 66.00 13.10 6.30
N ALA A 72 65.40 14.20 6.80
CA ALA A 72 65.40 15.56 6.25
C ALA A 72 66.47 16.40 7.04
N PRO A 73 66.64 17.75 6.93
CA PRO A 73 65.67 18.80 6.55
C PRO A 73 66.29 20.03 5.80
N SER A 74 65.65 21.22 5.96
CA SER A 74 66.08 22.61 5.67
C SER A 74 65.58 23.29 4.38
N ALA A 75 65.67 24.62 4.24
CA ALA A 75 64.94 25.72 4.94
C ALA A 75 65.42 27.14 4.49
N GLY A 76 64.51 28.14 4.50
CA GLY A 76 64.77 29.59 4.35
C GLY A 76 63.43 30.36 4.36
N ALA A 77 63.19 31.47 5.09
CA ALA A 77 63.91 32.75 5.30
C ALA A 77 63.84 33.66 4.03
N VAL A 78 63.53 34.97 4.05
CA VAL A 78 63.84 36.12 4.95
C VAL A 78 62.70 37.20 4.82
N SER A 79 62.02 37.69 5.87
CA SER A 79 62.26 38.85 6.80
C SER A 79 61.92 40.30 6.34
N ARG A 80 60.91 40.91 7.00
CA ARG A 80 60.78 42.25 7.68
C ARG A 80 61.68 43.46 7.31
N PRO A 81 61.21 44.74 7.45
CA PRO A 81 61.06 45.41 8.77
C PRO A 81 59.81 46.33 8.96
N SER A 82 59.87 47.39 9.79
CA SER A 82 58.70 48.06 10.45
C SER A 82 58.97 49.51 10.94
N LEU A 83 58.01 50.14 11.67
CA LEU A 83 58.06 51.41 12.48
C LEU A 83 57.65 52.73 11.75
N HIS A 84 57.12 53.82 12.35
CA HIS A 84 56.81 54.19 13.77
C HIS A 84 55.81 55.39 13.92
N PHE A 85 55.07 55.49 15.06
CA PHE A 85 54.41 56.70 15.68
C PHE A 85 53.30 57.46 14.89
N ALA A 86 52.31 58.22 15.43
CA ALA A 86 51.83 58.67 16.76
C ALA A 86 50.37 59.25 16.60
N ALA A 87 49.53 59.68 17.57
CA ALA A 87 49.26 59.34 19.00
C ALA A 87 47.98 60.11 19.50
N GLY A 88 47.39 59.78 20.67
CA GLY A 88 46.22 60.45 21.32
C GLY A 88 44.95 59.57 21.36
N ILE A 89 44.35 59.09 22.48
CA ILE A 89 43.99 59.61 23.84
C ILE A 89 42.68 60.44 23.78
N GLN A 90 41.57 60.09 24.46
CA GLN A 90 41.44 59.72 25.89
C GLN A 90 40.33 58.68 26.21
N ALA A 91 40.67 57.73 27.12
CA ALA A 91 39.95 57.00 28.20
C ALA A 91 38.38 56.99 28.33
N SER A 92 37.70 56.03 28.99
CA SER A 92 38.06 54.86 29.84
C SER A 92 36.99 53.74 29.71
N VAL A 93 37.22 52.45 30.03
CA VAL A 93 37.09 51.75 31.36
C VAL A 93 37.61 50.29 31.15
N PRO A 94 38.18 49.56 32.16
CA PRO A 94 39.17 48.52 31.88
C PRO A 94 38.69 47.06 31.82
N ARG A 95 39.51 46.21 31.18
CA ARG A 95 39.53 44.74 31.35
C ARG A 95 40.31 44.35 32.61
N ALA A 96 39.90 43.26 33.26
CA ALA A 96 40.74 42.49 34.17
C ALA A 96 40.65 40.99 33.82
N SER A 97 41.77 40.28 33.89
CA SER A 97 41.80 38.82 33.74
C SER A 97 42.37 38.20 35.02
N ALA A 98 41.60 37.35 35.67
CA ALA A 98 42.05 36.56 36.81
C ALA A 98 41.60 35.11 36.61
N ARG A 99 42.55 34.18 36.53
CA ARG A 99 42.26 32.75 36.71
C ARG A 99 42.14 32.52 38.22
N VAL A 100 40.95 32.11 38.68
CA VAL A 100 40.75 31.68 40.07
C VAL A 100 40.51 30.17 40.07
N SER A 101 41.51 29.43 40.52
CA SER A 101 41.36 28.01 40.86
C SER A 101 40.82 27.91 42.28
N LEU A 102 39.72 27.18 42.48
CA LEU A 102 39.33 26.69 43.82
C LEU A 102 39.04 25.18 43.78
N PRO A 103 39.25 24.46 44.90
CA PRO A 103 39.40 23.01 44.88
C PRO A 103 38.09 22.24 45.13
N LEU A 104 37.86 21.18 44.36
CA LEU A 104 36.89 20.14 44.69
C LEU A 104 37.48 19.14 45.69
N CYS A 105 37.55 19.54 46.96
CA CYS A 105 37.79 18.61 48.06
C CYS A 105 36.55 17.72 48.27
N LEU A 106 36.72 16.40 48.21
CA LEU A 106 35.64 15.41 48.37
C LEU A 106 35.09 15.41 49.81
N SER A 107 33.89 15.95 50.00
CA SER A 107 33.12 15.76 51.25
C SER A 107 32.21 14.54 51.13
N ARG A 108 32.51 13.50 51.91
CA ARG A 108 31.92 12.15 51.78
C ARG A 108 30.57 12.03 52.51
N ARG A 109 29.51 12.67 52.00
CA ARG A 109 28.12 12.47 52.47
C ARG A 109 27.13 12.34 51.30
N SER A 110 27.08 11.15 50.72
CA SER A 110 26.06 10.75 49.75
C SER A 110 24.67 10.76 50.41
N THR A 111 23.77 11.65 50.01
CA THR A 111 22.37 11.57 50.41
C THR A 111 21.64 10.53 49.55
N PRO A 112 20.83 9.61 50.14
CA PRO A 112 20.16 8.56 49.37
C PRO A 112 19.16 9.12 48.35
N ALA A 113 18.63 10.33 48.60
CA ALA A 113 17.68 11.00 47.72
C ALA A 113 18.21 11.25 46.30
N VAL A 114 19.51 11.55 46.10
CA VAL A 114 20.05 11.85 44.76
C VAL A 114 20.18 10.58 43.90
N LEU A 115 20.59 9.47 44.53
CA LEU A 115 20.58 8.15 43.88
C LEU A 115 19.16 7.67 43.60
N LEU A 116 18.20 7.93 44.51
CA LEU A 116 16.79 7.63 44.30
C LEU A 116 16.20 8.45 43.14
N LEU A 117 16.56 9.74 43.01
CA LEU A 117 16.11 10.58 41.90
C LEU A 117 16.65 10.10 40.55
N LEU A 118 17.93 9.72 40.48
CA LEU A 118 18.54 9.16 39.27
C LEU A 118 17.96 7.77 38.93
N ALA A 119 17.66 6.95 39.92
CA ALA A 119 16.96 5.67 39.71
C ALA A 119 15.52 5.88 39.21
N LEU A 120 14.80 6.88 39.74
CA LEU A 120 13.47 7.25 39.25
C LEU A 120 13.51 7.83 37.83
N VAL A 121 14.50 8.65 37.48
CA VAL A 121 14.70 9.12 36.10
C VAL A 121 15.05 7.96 35.16
N ALA A 122 15.78 6.94 35.62
CA ALA A 122 16.01 5.71 34.84
C ALA A 122 14.73 4.88 34.67
N LEU A 123 13.88 4.77 35.71
CA LEU A 123 12.61 4.05 35.68
C LEU A 123 11.54 4.72 34.81
N PHE A 124 11.50 6.06 34.76
CA PHE A 124 10.52 6.83 33.97
C PHE A 124 11.04 7.31 32.60
N GLY A 125 12.36 7.41 32.41
CA GLY A 125 12.99 7.66 31.10
C GLY A 125 12.89 6.47 30.13
N GLY A 126 12.45 5.31 30.62
CA GLY A 126 12.34 4.04 29.89
C GLY A 126 11.22 3.92 28.86
N ARG A 127 10.56 5.00 28.42
CA ARG A 127 9.67 4.98 27.23
C ARG A 127 10.50 4.89 25.95
N GLY A 128 11.21 3.78 25.79
CA GLY A 128 11.75 3.35 24.51
C GLY A 128 10.60 3.12 23.54
N GLY A 129 10.29 4.12 22.73
CA GLY A 129 9.25 4.03 21.72
C GLY A 129 9.48 2.79 20.86
N ARG A 130 8.43 1.99 20.66
CA ARG A 130 8.49 0.85 19.72
C ARG A 130 8.67 1.45 18.32
N LEU A 131 9.93 1.60 17.90
CA LEU A 131 10.33 1.85 16.51
C LEU A 131 9.48 0.97 15.59
N ALA A 132 9.10 1.47 14.42
CA ALA A 132 8.43 0.61 13.44
C ALA A 132 9.28 -0.64 13.19
N ARG A 133 8.60 -1.77 13.11
CA ARG A 133 9.18 -3.05 12.77
C ARG A 133 8.30 -3.69 11.72
N ALA A 134 8.86 -3.92 10.55
CA ALA A 134 8.46 -5.09 9.78
C ALA A 134 9.09 -6.30 10.46
N GLN A 135 8.25 -7.25 10.89
CA GLN A 135 8.65 -8.38 11.71
C GLN A 135 8.34 -9.67 10.97
N ILE A 136 9.32 -10.57 10.88
CA ILE A 136 9.08 -11.96 10.50
C ILE A 136 9.14 -12.78 11.78
N ARG A 137 8.04 -13.44 12.15
CA ARG A 137 8.00 -14.41 13.25
C ARG A 137 7.89 -15.82 12.67
N VAL A 138 8.80 -16.71 13.06
CA VAL A 138 8.73 -18.12 12.70
C VAL A 138 7.74 -18.81 13.64
N GLN A 139 6.76 -19.52 13.08
CA GLN A 139 5.75 -20.28 13.81
C GLN A 139 6.03 -21.79 13.80
N SER A 140 6.72 -22.30 12.77
CA SER A 140 7.17 -23.69 12.66
C SER A 140 8.38 -23.82 11.72
N PRO A 141 9.18 -24.90 11.82
CA PRO A 141 9.20 -25.90 12.90
C PRO A 141 9.86 -25.34 14.18
N LYS A 142 9.63 -25.97 15.33
CA LYS A 142 10.21 -25.51 16.62
C LYS A 142 11.74 -25.53 16.64
N SER A 143 12.37 -26.49 15.96
CA SER A 143 13.82 -26.58 15.81
C SER A 143 14.42 -25.32 15.17
N LEU A 144 13.77 -24.76 14.15
CA LEU A 144 14.19 -23.51 13.51
C LEU A 144 14.06 -22.31 14.46
N ILE A 145 13.03 -22.26 15.30
CA ILE A 145 12.85 -21.20 16.32
C ILE A 145 14.00 -21.26 17.33
N ASP A 146 14.35 -22.45 17.81
CA ASP A 146 15.44 -22.63 18.78
C ASP A 146 16.82 -22.37 18.15
N GLU A 147 17.04 -22.74 16.88
CA GLU A 147 18.25 -22.39 16.12
C GLU A 147 18.39 -20.88 15.94
N LEU A 148 17.34 -20.19 15.47
CA LEU A 148 17.33 -18.73 15.31
C LEU A 148 17.55 -17.99 16.64
N ARG A 149 17.08 -18.56 17.77
CA ARG A 149 17.37 -18.03 19.10
C ARG A 149 18.85 -18.24 19.46
N SER A 150 19.44 -19.39 19.13
CA SER A 150 20.85 -19.70 19.39
C SER A 150 21.84 -18.80 18.62
N ILE A 151 21.53 -18.45 17.36
CA ILE A 151 22.34 -17.52 16.54
C ILE A 151 22.00 -16.04 16.79
N GLY A 152 21.13 -15.76 17.77
CA GLY A 152 20.70 -14.40 18.13
C GLY A 152 19.95 -13.65 17.03
N ALA A 153 19.34 -14.36 16.08
CA ALA A 153 18.46 -13.78 15.05
C ALA A 153 17.13 -13.33 15.66
N ILE A 154 16.64 -14.06 16.67
CA ILE A 154 15.48 -13.71 17.50
C ILE A 154 15.83 -13.69 18.98
N SER A 155 15.14 -12.87 19.76
CA SER A 155 15.25 -12.81 21.23
C SER A 155 14.01 -12.18 21.86
N GLU A 156 13.83 -12.29 23.17
CA GLU A 156 12.78 -11.57 23.91
C GLU A 156 12.84 -10.05 23.65
N GLN A 157 14.05 -9.48 23.53
CA GLN A 157 14.26 -8.05 23.24
C GLN A 157 13.79 -7.65 21.83
N THR A 158 13.87 -8.56 20.85
CA THR A 158 13.25 -8.37 19.51
C THR A 158 11.78 -8.76 19.48
N GLY A 159 11.22 -9.35 20.54
CA GLY A 159 9.85 -9.88 20.57
C GLY A 159 9.73 -11.24 19.85
N GLU A 160 10.83 -12.00 19.79
CA GLU A 160 10.99 -13.24 19.01
C GLU A 160 10.85 -13.08 17.49
N THR A 161 11.18 -11.90 16.97
CA THR A 161 11.08 -11.62 15.52
C THR A 161 12.45 -11.43 14.88
N VAL A 162 12.58 -11.93 13.66
CA VAL A 162 13.71 -11.68 12.76
C VAL A 162 13.52 -10.29 12.16
N ILE A 163 14.55 -9.45 12.24
CA ILE A 163 14.49 -8.05 11.81
C ILE A 163 15.08 -7.92 10.41
N GLY A 164 14.35 -7.26 9.52
CA GLY A 164 14.80 -6.90 8.19
C GLY A 164 14.58 -5.42 7.85
N SER A 165 14.74 -5.10 6.56
CA SER A 165 14.40 -3.78 5.99
C SER A 165 13.35 -3.94 4.89
N THR A 166 12.43 -2.98 4.81
CA THR A 166 11.24 -3.02 3.96
C THR A 166 11.43 -2.41 2.58
N ALA A 167 10.64 -2.91 1.62
CA ALA A 167 10.45 -2.29 0.33
C ALA A 167 9.77 -0.91 0.42
N SER A 168 10.18 0.00 -0.47
CA SER A 168 9.46 1.25 -0.76
C SER A 168 8.37 1.08 -1.83
N PHE A 169 7.93 -0.16 -2.05
CA PHE A 169 6.97 -0.59 -3.06
C PHE A 169 6.23 -1.84 -2.55
N GLY A 170 5.13 -2.21 -3.19
CA GLY A 170 4.20 -3.22 -2.64
C GLY A 170 3.19 -2.61 -1.65
N THR A 171 2.28 -3.43 -1.14
CA THR A 171 1.23 -3.03 -0.19
C THR A 171 1.44 -3.77 1.14
N PRO A 172 2.11 -3.15 2.14
CA PRO A 172 2.23 -3.73 3.47
C PRO A 172 0.89 -3.92 4.17
N ALA A 173 0.77 -5.05 4.86
CA ALA A 173 -0.39 -5.41 5.69
C ALA A 173 -0.41 -4.58 6.99
N TYR A 174 -0.58 -3.26 6.87
CA TYR A 174 -0.59 -2.34 8.00
C TYR A 174 -1.82 -2.57 8.89
N GLY A 175 -1.58 -2.90 10.17
CA GLY A 175 -2.63 -3.20 11.14
C GLY A 175 -3.16 -4.63 11.11
N THR A 176 -2.64 -5.48 10.23
CA THR A 176 -2.97 -6.91 10.10
C THR A 176 -1.70 -7.77 10.07
N VAL A 177 -1.85 -9.10 9.99
CA VAL A 177 -0.73 -10.05 9.96
C VAL A 177 -0.90 -10.98 8.76
N LEU A 178 0.11 -11.06 7.90
CA LEU A 178 0.15 -12.00 6.79
C LEU A 178 0.82 -13.29 7.27
N ARG A 179 0.04 -14.38 7.37
CA ARG A 179 0.52 -15.70 7.77
C ARG A 179 0.53 -16.67 6.59
N GLY A 180 1.65 -17.32 6.32
CA GLY A 180 1.78 -18.23 5.17
C GLY A 180 2.94 -19.23 5.28
N LYS A 181 3.02 -20.16 4.32
CA LYS A 181 4.13 -21.10 4.18
C LYS A 181 5.29 -20.45 3.43
N ALA A 182 6.52 -20.69 3.90
CA ALA A 182 7.74 -20.33 3.19
C ALA A 182 8.03 -21.32 2.05
N PHE A 183 8.40 -20.78 0.88
CA PHE A 183 8.87 -21.54 -0.27
C PHE A 183 10.21 -20.99 -0.74
N TYR A 184 11.13 -21.89 -1.10
CA TYR A 184 12.42 -21.56 -1.68
C TYR A 184 12.80 -22.62 -2.70
N VAL A 185 13.36 -22.19 -3.82
CA VAL A 185 14.03 -23.08 -4.77
C VAL A 185 15.39 -22.49 -5.07
N PRO A 186 16.49 -23.25 -4.89
CA PRO A 186 17.83 -22.78 -5.23
C PRO A 186 17.91 -22.42 -6.72
N ASP A 187 18.37 -21.20 -6.98
CA ASP A 187 18.74 -20.76 -8.32
C ASP A 187 20.26 -20.99 -8.52
N SER A 188 20.67 -21.33 -9.73
CA SER A 188 22.05 -21.78 -10.01
C SER A 188 23.04 -20.62 -9.93
N PRO A 189 24.24 -20.79 -9.34
CA PRO A 189 25.32 -19.83 -9.43
C PRO A 189 25.65 -19.48 -10.89
N THR A 190 26.18 -18.27 -11.10
CA THR A 190 26.62 -17.79 -12.42
C THR A 190 28.06 -17.30 -12.32
N GLU A 191 28.76 -17.09 -13.44
CA GLU A 191 30.14 -16.57 -13.46
C GLU A 191 30.33 -15.21 -12.75
N ARG A 192 29.26 -14.57 -12.29
CA ARG A 192 29.26 -13.26 -11.62
C ARG A 192 28.71 -13.28 -10.19
N VAL A 193 28.14 -14.40 -9.71
CA VAL A 193 27.52 -14.51 -8.38
C VAL A 193 27.60 -15.95 -7.85
N ASP A 194 28.08 -16.10 -6.61
CA ASP A 194 28.26 -17.39 -5.90
C ASP A 194 26.94 -18.12 -5.57
N SER A 195 25.81 -17.42 -5.68
CA SER A 195 24.45 -17.96 -5.61
C SER A 195 23.68 -17.58 -6.86
N GLY A 196 22.56 -18.26 -7.11
CA GLY A 196 21.60 -17.79 -8.10
C GLY A 196 21.00 -16.42 -7.75
N SER A 197 20.18 -15.94 -8.68
CA SER A 197 19.77 -14.54 -8.75
C SER A 197 18.26 -14.34 -8.68
N HIS A 198 17.43 -15.36 -8.90
CA HIS A 198 15.96 -15.27 -8.96
C HIS A 198 15.45 -14.16 -9.92
N CYS A 199 16.27 -13.78 -10.91
CA CYS A 199 15.98 -12.69 -11.86
C CYS A 199 15.20 -13.15 -13.10
N THR A 200 14.69 -14.39 -13.11
CA THR A 200 13.93 -14.96 -14.23
C THR A 200 12.77 -15.83 -13.73
N ARG A 201 11.74 -16.02 -14.56
CA ARG A 201 10.59 -16.90 -14.24
C ARG A 201 10.93 -18.39 -14.18
N ALA A 202 12.19 -18.79 -14.37
CA ALA A 202 12.63 -20.19 -14.34
C ALA A 202 12.42 -20.86 -12.97
N TYR A 203 12.33 -20.10 -11.87
CA TYR A 203 11.98 -20.66 -10.57
C TYR A 203 10.46 -20.76 -10.34
N CYS A 204 9.62 -19.98 -11.05
CA CYS A 204 8.16 -20.11 -10.97
C CYS A 204 7.75 -21.55 -11.32
N GLU A 205 8.20 -22.05 -12.48
CA GLU A 205 7.85 -23.40 -12.96
C GLU A 205 8.39 -24.52 -12.06
N LYS A 206 9.51 -24.30 -11.33
CA LYS A 206 10.03 -25.28 -10.36
C LYS A 206 9.19 -25.39 -9.09
N VAL A 207 8.58 -24.28 -8.62
CA VAL A 207 7.84 -24.20 -7.35
C VAL A 207 6.31 -24.30 -7.54
N LYS A 208 5.85 -24.21 -8.79
CA LYS A 208 4.46 -24.15 -9.24
C LYS A 208 3.57 -25.23 -8.66
N ASP A 209 3.99 -26.50 -8.73
CA ASP A 209 3.15 -27.62 -8.31
C ASP A 209 3.01 -27.68 -6.78
N GLU A 210 4.06 -27.38 -6.02
CA GLU A 210 3.98 -27.26 -4.55
C GLU A 210 3.08 -26.11 -4.11
N VAL A 211 3.18 -24.96 -4.78
CA VAL A 211 2.33 -23.78 -4.53
C VAL A 211 0.87 -24.09 -4.85
N MET A 212 0.61 -24.74 -5.99
CA MET A 212 -0.73 -25.15 -6.40
C MET A 212 -1.28 -26.29 -5.53
N GLN A 213 -0.43 -27.10 -4.88
CA GLN A 213 -0.84 -28.07 -3.87
C GLN A 213 -1.20 -27.38 -2.55
N TRP A 214 -0.38 -26.44 -2.07
CA TRP A 214 -0.64 -25.67 -0.84
C TRP A 214 -1.92 -24.83 -0.94
N LYS A 215 -2.10 -24.06 -2.01
CA LYS A 215 -3.33 -23.29 -2.24
C LYS A 215 -4.59 -24.19 -2.44
N LYS A 216 -4.43 -25.52 -2.57
CA LYS A 216 -5.53 -26.50 -2.58
C LYS A 216 -5.79 -27.16 -1.22
N THR A 217 -4.78 -27.45 -0.39
CA THR A 217 -5.01 -28.03 0.95
C THR A 217 -5.74 -27.02 1.85
N GLU A 218 -5.36 -25.74 1.75
CA GLU A 218 -5.88 -24.69 2.62
C GLU A 218 -7.26 -24.15 2.21
N ALA A 219 -7.90 -24.72 1.17
CA ALA A 219 -9.31 -24.49 0.85
C ALA A 219 -10.29 -24.96 1.95
N SER A 220 -9.75 -25.48 3.06
CA SER A 220 -10.46 -25.93 4.26
C SER A 220 -10.24 -25.02 5.49
N GLY A 221 -9.49 -23.91 5.38
CA GLY A 221 -9.48 -22.83 6.38
C GLY A 221 -8.15 -22.52 7.09
N GLY A 222 -7.01 -23.02 6.61
CA GLY A 222 -5.67 -22.69 7.15
C GLY A 222 -4.95 -21.56 6.40
N PRO A 223 -3.65 -21.31 6.70
CA PRO A 223 -2.89 -20.15 6.20
C PRO A 223 -2.42 -20.35 4.74
N SER A 224 -3.35 -20.16 3.79
CA SER A 224 -3.17 -20.35 2.35
C SER A 224 -2.11 -19.46 1.67
N ASN A 225 -1.63 -18.41 2.34
CA ASN A 225 -0.65 -17.48 1.77
C ASN A 225 0.71 -18.17 1.51
N VAL A 226 1.38 -17.69 0.47
CA VAL A 226 2.62 -18.22 -0.08
C VAL A 226 3.71 -17.14 0.03
N ILE A 227 4.73 -17.42 0.85
CA ILE A 227 5.82 -16.49 1.14
C ILE A 227 7.08 -16.98 0.42
N PHE A 228 7.53 -16.23 -0.58
CA PHE A 228 8.68 -16.63 -1.40
C PHE A 228 9.99 -16.08 -0.84
N PHE A 229 10.96 -16.97 -0.63
CA PHE A 229 12.33 -16.58 -0.31
C PHE A 229 13.14 -16.45 -1.60
N LEU A 230 13.90 -15.35 -1.71
CA LEU A 230 14.61 -14.96 -2.92
C LEU A 230 16.05 -14.57 -2.58
N ASP A 231 17.02 -15.03 -3.35
CA ASP A 231 18.42 -14.66 -3.14
C ASP A 231 18.68 -13.25 -3.68
N ARG A 232 19.35 -12.38 -2.90
CA ARG A 232 19.83 -11.09 -3.40
C ARG A 232 20.93 -11.31 -4.45
N GLY A 233 20.84 -10.59 -5.58
CA GLY A 233 21.73 -10.80 -6.73
C GLY A 233 21.71 -9.61 -7.71
N ILE A 234 21.97 -9.87 -8.99
CA ILE A 234 22.27 -8.85 -10.02
C ILE A 234 21.11 -7.94 -10.45
N CYS A 235 19.85 -8.36 -10.33
CA CYS A 235 18.68 -7.52 -10.65
C CYS A 235 18.17 -6.78 -9.41
N THR A 236 17.39 -5.72 -9.65
CA THR A 236 16.80 -4.85 -8.63
C THR A 236 15.83 -5.59 -7.71
N PHE A 237 15.55 -5.01 -6.54
CA PHE A 237 14.57 -5.56 -5.61
C PHE A 237 13.16 -5.60 -6.23
N ALA A 238 12.75 -4.52 -6.92
CA ALA A 238 11.46 -4.47 -7.62
C ALA A 238 11.33 -5.59 -8.67
N THR A 239 12.35 -5.82 -9.52
CA THR A 239 12.36 -6.93 -10.49
C THR A 239 12.12 -8.28 -9.83
N LYS A 240 12.81 -8.58 -8.73
CA LYS A 240 12.68 -9.86 -8.01
C LYS A 240 11.27 -10.08 -7.45
N VAL A 241 10.73 -9.07 -6.77
CA VAL A 241 9.45 -9.15 -6.07
C VAL A 241 8.29 -9.17 -7.08
N ARG A 242 8.39 -8.42 -8.19
CA ARG A 242 7.46 -8.54 -9.34
C ARG A 242 7.40 -9.96 -9.87
N ILE A 243 8.55 -10.61 -10.10
CA ILE A 243 8.55 -12.01 -10.59
C ILE A 243 7.92 -12.94 -9.56
N ALA A 244 8.14 -12.74 -8.26
CA ALA A 244 7.50 -13.56 -7.22
C ALA A 244 5.97 -13.41 -7.20
N GLN A 245 5.48 -12.19 -7.37
CA GLN A 245 4.05 -11.88 -7.53
C GLN A 245 3.47 -12.56 -8.79
N GLU A 246 4.18 -12.50 -9.93
CA GLU A 246 3.80 -13.21 -11.16
C GLU A 246 3.80 -14.74 -11.01
N CYS A 247 4.68 -15.30 -10.18
CA CYS A 247 4.66 -16.72 -9.81
C CYS A 247 3.50 -17.10 -8.85
N GLY A 248 2.73 -16.13 -8.35
CA GLY A 248 1.60 -16.35 -7.43
C GLY A 248 1.96 -16.37 -5.94
N ALA A 249 3.09 -15.77 -5.55
CA ALA A 249 3.39 -15.48 -4.14
C ALA A 249 2.50 -14.33 -3.61
N ASP A 250 2.26 -14.33 -2.32
CA ASP A 250 1.45 -13.33 -1.61
C ASP A 250 2.33 -12.39 -0.74
N ALA A 251 3.58 -12.78 -0.47
CA ALA A 251 4.65 -11.93 0.08
C ALA A 251 6.05 -12.44 -0.33
N ALA A 252 7.09 -11.60 -0.22
CA ALA A 252 8.47 -11.98 -0.55
C ALA A 252 9.51 -11.61 0.53
N VAL A 253 10.44 -12.52 0.81
CA VAL A 253 11.57 -12.33 1.72
C VAL A 253 12.87 -12.44 0.93
N VAL A 254 13.62 -11.34 0.82
CA VAL A 254 14.92 -11.34 0.16
C VAL A 254 16.00 -11.67 1.20
N VAL A 255 16.85 -12.66 0.90
CA VAL A 255 18.01 -13.00 1.75
C VAL A 255 19.26 -12.34 1.20
N ASP A 256 20.01 -11.61 2.03
CA ASP A 256 21.30 -11.06 1.59
C ASP A 256 22.31 -12.18 1.31
N ARG A 257 22.66 -12.38 0.04
CA ARG A 257 23.74 -13.28 -0.39
C ARG A 257 25.06 -12.57 -0.66
N SER A 258 25.11 -11.25 -0.52
CA SER A 258 26.28 -10.47 -0.91
C SER A 258 27.55 -10.85 -0.15
N VAL A 259 28.71 -10.64 -0.79
CA VAL A 259 30.02 -10.74 -0.16
C VAL A 259 30.28 -9.63 0.88
N SER A 260 29.44 -8.59 0.92
CA SER A 260 29.59 -7.46 1.85
C SER A 260 29.17 -7.74 3.30
N GLY A 261 28.67 -8.94 3.61
CA GLY A 261 28.51 -9.44 4.99
C GLY A 261 27.67 -8.54 5.90
N TRP A 262 26.59 -7.95 5.36
CA TRP A 262 25.84 -6.91 6.07
C TRP A 262 25.20 -7.43 7.37
N THR A 263 25.42 -6.70 8.46
CA THR A 263 24.84 -7.04 9.77
C THR A 263 23.35 -6.76 9.80
N ARG A 264 22.63 -7.44 10.72
CA ARG A 264 21.20 -7.18 11.03
C ARG A 264 20.90 -5.69 11.24
N SER A 265 21.81 -5.00 11.93
CA SER A 265 21.72 -3.54 12.18
C SER A 265 21.88 -2.72 10.90
N TYR A 266 22.89 -3.03 10.08
CA TYR A 266 23.14 -2.31 8.82
C TYR A 266 21.99 -2.50 7.82
N ILE A 267 21.46 -3.71 7.68
CA ILE A 267 20.29 -3.96 6.84
C ILE A 267 19.11 -3.11 7.32
N ARG A 268 18.77 -3.18 8.61
CA ARG A 268 17.65 -2.46 9.21
C ARG A 268 17.72 -0.93 9.04
N PHE A 269 18.89 -0.32 9.22
CA PHE A 269 19.03 1.14 9.35
C PHE A 269 19.67 1.84 8.15
N ASN A 270 20.48 1.13 7.34
CA ASN A 270 21.26 1.71 6.24
C ASN A 270 20.86 1.19 4.86
N VAL A 271 20.16 0.05 4.78
CA VAL A 271 19.67 -0.49 3.52
C VAL A 271 18.19 -0.17 3.35
N ILE A 272 17.84 0.28 2.15
CA ILE A 272 16.46 0.46 1.71
C ILE A 272 16.26 -0.45 0.50
N MET A 273 15.20 -1.26 0.50
CA MET A 273 14.73 -1.91 -0.74
C MET A 273 14.00 -0.86 -1.58
N SER A 274 14.75 0.03 -2.22
CA SER A 274 14.18 1.10 -3.04
C SER A 274 13.52 0.54 -4.30
N ASP A 275 12.45 1.22 -4.72
CA ASP A 275 11.95 1.14 -6.08
C ASP A 275 13.04 1.60 -7.07
N ASP A 276 13.05 1.02 -8.25
CA ASP A 276 13.88 1.39 -9.40
C ASP A 276 13.14 2.30 -10.40
N GLY A 277 11.91 2.71 -10.06
CA GLY A 277 11.00 3.48 -10.91
C GLY A 277 9.98 2.61 -11.63
N THR A 278 9.91 1.31 -11.34
CA THR A 278 8.96 0.38 -11.97
C THR A 278 7.95 -0.22 -11.00
N GLY A 279 8.15 -0.12 -9.67
CA GLY A 279 7.47 -0.91 -8.65
C GLY A 279 5.98 -0.62 -8.41
N GLN A 280 5.35 0.26 -9.18
CA GLN A 280 3.96 0.67 -9.00
C GLN A 280 2.93 -0.46 -9.14
N ASP A 281 3.19 -1.46 -9.99
CA ASP A 281 2.35 -2.65 -10.16
C ASP A 281 2.71 -3.79 -9.19
N ILE A 282 3.71 -3.60 -8.33
CA ILE A 282 3.98 -4.52 -7.23
C ILE A 282 2.99 -4.20 -6.12
N SER A 283 2.20 -5.20 -5.73
CA SER A 283 1.24 -5.17 -4.63
C SER A 283 1.68 -6.06 -3.47
N ILE A 284 2.50 -7.10 -3.69
CA ILE A 284 2.95 -7.95 -2.57
C ILE A 284 4.00 -7.23 -1.71
N PRO A 285 3.90 -7.32 -0.37
CA PRO A 285 4.88 -6.69 0.52
C PRO A 285 6.16 -7.53 0.61
N SER A 286 7.28 -6.86 0.89
CA SER A 286 8.57 -7.55 0.96
C SER A 286 9.59 -6.97 1.95
N ILE A 287 10.49 -7.85 2.42
CA ILE A 287 11.49 -7.60 3.46
C ILE A 287 12.84 -8.21 3.07
N LEU A 288 13.94 -7.47 3.21
CA LEU A 288 15.33 -7.95 3.15
C LEU A 288 15.82 -8.35 4.54
N ILE A 289 16.34 -9.58 4.70
CA ILE A 289 16.93 -10.08 5.94
C ILE A 289 18.43 -10.43 5.79
N ALA A 290 19.12 -10.53 6.94
CA ALA A 290 20.54 -10.85 7.00
C ALA A 290 20.85 -12.27 6.53
N ARG A 291 22.06 -12.45 5.96
CA ARG A 291 22.52 -13.71 5.36
C ARG A 291 22.32 -14.93 6.25
N ASN A 292 22.78 -14.84 7.50
CA ASN A 292 22.77 -15.97 8.43
C ASN A 292 21.34 -16.34 8.85
N ASP A 293 20.51 -15.33 9.12
CA ASP A 293 19.12 -15.49 9.57
C ASP A 293 18.27 -16.12 8.47
N GLY A 294 18.48 -15.67 7.22
CA GLY A 294 17.88 -16.28 6.05
C GLY A 294 18.41 -17.68 5.78
N GLN A 295 19.71 -17.94 5.94
CA GLN A 295 20.30 -19.26 5.70
C GLN A 295 19.65 -20.35 6.55
N SER A 296 19.50 -20.16 7.86
CA SER A 296 18.81 -21.12 8.74
C SER A 296 17.37 -21.41 8.29
N ILE A 297 16.62 -20.37 7.91
CA ILE A 297 15.24 -20.54 7.41
C ILE A 297 15.24 -21.33 6.09
N LEU A 298 16.18 -21.04 5.19
CA LEU A 298 16.30 -21.71 3.89
C LEU A 298 16.70 -23.18 4.03
N ASP A 299 17.63 -23.50 4.92
CA ASP A 299 18.04 -24.88 5.20
C ASP A 299 16.89 -25.69 5.81
N ALA A 300 16.08 -25.08 6.69
CA ALA A 300 14.87 -25.71 7.21
C ALA A 300 13.80 -25.94 6.13
N VAL A 301 13.61 -25.01 5.18
CA VAL A 301 12.71 -25.20 4.03
C VAL A 301 13.19 -26.37 3.15
N LEU A 302 14.49 -26.44 2.86
CA LEU A 302 15.09 -27.48 2.02
C LEU A 302 15.10 -28.87 2.68
N ALA A 303 15.34 -28.94 4.00
CA ALA A 303 15.42 -30.20 4.73
C ALA A 303 14.05 -30.76 5.13
N GLY A 304 13.04 -29.89 5.33
CA GLY A 304 11.81 -30.22 6.06
C GLY A 304 10.54 -30.41 5.24
N GLY A 305 10.56 -30.17 3.91
CA GLY A 305 9.37 -29.99 3.06
C GLY A 305 8.29 -31.09 3.07
N ALA A 306 8.59 -32.28 3.60
CA ALA A 306 7.65 -33.41 3.73
C ALA A 306 7.29 -33.78 5.18
N ALA A 307 7.82 -33.09 6.21
CA ALA A 307 7.66 -33.45 7.62
C ALA A 307 6.90 -32.39 8.44
N GLU A 308 7.32 -31.12 8.39
CA GLU A 308 6.62 -29.99 8.99
C GLU A 308 6.91 -28.74 8.11
N PRO A 309 5.88 -28.02 7.61
CA PRO A 309 6.11 -26.85 6.78
C PRO A 309 6.67 -25.69 7.62
N VAL A 310 7.60 -24.93 7.04
CA VAL A 310 8.04 -23.65 7.63
C VAL A 310 6.92 -22.62 7.46
N ILE A 311 6.21 -22.30 8.55
CA ILE A 311 5.15 -21.29 8.57
C ILE A 311 5.68 -20.01 9.23
N LEU A 312 5.38 -18.88 8.61
CA LEU A 312 5.82 -17.56 9.05
C LEU A 312 4.62 -16.62 9.21
N GLU A 313 4.76 -15.65 10.10
CA GLU A 313 3.90 -14.48 10.22
C GLU A 313 4.71 -13.22 9.91
N MET A 314 4.14 -12.34 9.08
CA MET A 314 4.71 -11.07 8.68
C MET A 314 3.79 -9.92 9.13
N GLU A 315 4.32 -9.01 9.94
CA GLU A 315 3.59 -7.87 10.51
C GLU A 315 4.32 -6.56 10.18
N TRP A 316 3.59 -5.52 9.77
CA TRP A 316 4.11 -4.16 9.59
C TRP A 316 3.56 -3.22 10.66
N SER A 317 4.29 -3.14 11.78
CA SER A 317 3.92 -2.30 12.94
C SER A 317 4.36 -0.84 12.76
N MET A 318 3.47 0.11 13.06
CA MET A 318 3.80 1.52 13.25
C MET A 318 4.02 1.86 14.74
N PRO A 319 4.83 2.88 15.08
CA PRO A 319 4.99 3.30 16.46
C PRO A 319 3.67 3.84 17.02
N ASN A 320 3.41 3.55 18.28
CA ASN A 320 2.20 4.01 18.95
C ASN A 320 2.44 5.39 19.60
N GLN A 321 1.75 6.42 19.11
CA GLN A 321 1.78 7.79 19.64
C GLN A 321 0.36 8.38 19.54
N TRP A 322 0.08 9.38 20.39
CA TRP A 322 -1.19 10.09 20.40
C TRP A 322 -0.95 11.58 20.72
N PRO A 323 -1.49 12.54 19.94
CA PRO A 323 -2.09 12.36 18.61
C PRO A 323 -1.11 11.70 17.63
N VAL A 324 -1.62 11.17 16.51
CA VAL A 324 -0.76 10.59 15.47
C VAL A 324 -0.03 11.72 14.75
N SER A 325 1.29 11.66 14.68
CA SER A 325 2.13 12.63 13.99
C SER A 325 2.47 12.12 12.59
N VAL A 326 1.98 12.79 11.55
CA VAL A 326 2.30 12.48 10.16
C VAL A 326 3.17 13.60 9.60
N ASP A 327 4.39 13.29 9.17
CA ASP A 327 5.23 14.20 8.40
C ASP A 327 5.23 13.72 6.94
N PHE A 328 4.85 14.58 5.99
CA PHE A 328 4.79 14.23 4.56
C PHE A 328 5.65 15.18 3.74
N TRP A 329 6.55 14.60 2.95
CA TRP A 329 7.42 15.27 2.00
C TRP A 329 6.90 15.05 0.59
N THR A 330 6.83 16.15 -0.18
CA THR A 330 6.22 16.17 -1.51
C THR A 330 6.72 17.35 -2.33
N ASP A 331 6.33 17.39 -3.60
CA ASP A 331 6.44 18.56 -4.47
C ASP A 331 5.04 18.87 -5.05
N PRO A 332 4.57 20.14 -5.11
CA PRO A 332 3.25 20.46 -5.65
C PRO A 332 3.24 20.50 -7.19
N GLY A 333 4.41 20.48 -7.82
CA GLY A 333 4.61 20.22 -9.24
C GLY A 333 4.40 18.75 -9.62
N GLU A 334 4.62 17.83 -8.68
CA GLU A 334 4.61 16.40 -8.97
C GLU A 334 3.23 15.76 -8.78
N LEU A 335 2.80 15.01 -9.81
CA LEU A 335 1.46 14.42 -9.88
C LEU A 335 1.19 13.38 -8.77
N GLN A 336 2.17 12.56 -8.40
CA GLN A 336 1.97 11.51 -7.38
C GLN A 336 1.67 12.12 -6.00
N GLY A 337 2.47 13.09 -5.55
CA GLY A 337 2.33 13.71 -4.24
C GLY A 337 1.07 14.57 -4.10
N SER A 338 0.74 15.33 -5.14
CA SER A 338 -0.52 16.10 -5.20
C SER A 338 -1.75 15.18 -5.23
N THR A 339 -1.73 14.10 -6.03
CA THR A 339 -2.83 13.12 -6.11
C THR A 339 -3.04 12.41 -4.77
N PHE A 340 -1.97 12.04 -4.07
CA PHE A 340 -2.05 11.46 -2.73
C PHE A 340 -2.72 12.42 -1.73
N LEU A 341 -2.35 13.70 -1.71
CA LEU A 341 -3.00 14.70 -0.84
C LEU A 341 -4.48 14.88 -1.19
N HIS A 342 -4.84 14.87 -2.47
CA HIS A 342 -6.23 14.94 -2.94
C HIS A 342 -7.06 13.74 -2.47
N GLN A 343 -6.52 12.53 -2.57
CA GLN A 343 -7.17 11.28 -2.15
C GLN A 343 -7.23 11.11 -0.63
N LEU A 344 -6.22 11.59 0.10
CA LEU A 344 -6.16 11.49 1.56
C LEU A 344 -7.06 12.52 2.29
N ALA A 345 -7.32 13.68 1.65
CA ALA A 345 -8.16 14.75 2.19
C ALA A 345 -9.53 14.33 2.77
N PRO A 346 -10.38 13.53 2.10
CA PRO A 346 -11.68 13.09 2.67
C PRO A 346 -11.55 12.26 3.95
N TYR A 347 -10.44 11.56 4.17
CA TYR A 347 -10.19 10.82 5.41
C TYR A 347 -9.64 11.73 6.51
N MET A 348 -8.71 12.62 6.16
CA MET A 348 -8.13 13.58 7.10
C MET A 348 -9.15 14.60 7.61
N LEU A 349 -10.14 14.98 6.80
CA LEU A 349 -11.28 15.80 7.23
C LEU A 349 -12.20 15.10 8.23
N GLN A 350 -12.17 13.77 8.31
CA GLN A 350 -12.92 12.99 9.31
C GLN A 350 -12.07 12.77 10.57
N LEU A 351 -10.81 12.37 10.41
CA LEU A 351 -9.87 12.14 11.52
C LEU A 351 -9.53 13.42 12.30
N GLY A 352 -9.50 14.57 11.63
CA GLY A 352 -9.32 15.87 12.26
C GLY A 352 -8.11 15.93 13.20
N HIS A 353 -8.35 16.45 14.40
CA HIS A 353 -7.36 16.58 15.47
C HIS A 353 -6.82 15.25 16.03
N HIS A 354 -7.28 14.08 15.57
CA HIS A 354 -6.62 12.82 15.93
C HIS A 354 -5.29 12.60 15.17
N VAL A 355 -5.06 13.37 14.10
CA VAL A 355 -3.84 13.28 13.27
C VAL A 355 -3.23 14.66 12.99
N ARG A 356 -2.09 14.92 13.63
CA ARG A 356 -1.23 16.09 13.41
C ARG A 356 -0.41 15.90 12.12
N PHE A 357 -0.91 16.41 11.00
CA PHE A 357 -0.25 16.29 9.69
C PHE A 357 0.61 17.50 9.36
N LYS A 358 1.87 17.29 8.96
CA LYS A 358 2.84 18.35 8.62
C LYS A 358 3.30 18.21 7.15
N PRO A 359 2.91 19.14 6.26
CA PRO A 359 3.44 19.18 4.90
C PRO A 359 4.85 19.79 4.88
N LEU A 360 5.72 19.22 4.05
CA LEU A 360 7.10 19.64 3.83
C LEU A 360 7.40 19.53 2.34
N TYR A 361 7.95 20.59 1.73
CA TYR A 361 8.09 20.64 0.27
C TYR A 361 9.55 20.50 -0.18
N SER A 362 9.76 19.92 -1.38
CA SER A 362 11.07 19.60 -1.96
C SER A 362 11.85 20.83 -2.45
N ILE A 363 12.18 21.74 -1.54
CA ILE A 363 12.90 22.99 -1.83
C ILE A 363 14.41 22.78 -1.79
N PHE A 364 15.12 23.29 -2.79
CA PHE A 364 16.58 23.31 -2.84
C PHE A 364 17.18 24.69 -3.12
N GLU A 365 18.50 24.75 -3.03
CA GLU A 365 19.36 25.91 -3.25
C GLU A 365 20.47 25.43 -4.21
N ILE A 366 20.80 26.23 -5.22
CA ILE A 366 21.70 25.84 -6.31
C ILE A 366 22.49 27.05 -6.84
N GLU A 367 23.82 27.00 -6.72
CA GLU A 367 24.67 28.02 -7.32
C GLU A 367 24.48 28.07 -8.84
N GLY A 368 24.14 29.24 -9.37
CA GLY A 368 23.88 29.43 -10.81
C GLY A 368 22.44 29.19 -11.27
N GLY A 369 21.49 28.87 -10.38
CA GLY A 369 20.08 28.70 -10.73
C GLY A 369 19.45 29.88 -11.48
N THR A 370 18.58 29.59 -12.45
CA THR A 370 17.88 30.60 -13.26
C THR A 370 16.66 31.19 -12.55
N ARG A 371 16.01 32.19 -13.17
CA ARG A 371 14.73 32.73 -12.67
C ARG A 371 13.55 31.81 -12.96
N GLU A 372 13.68 30.84 -13.87
CA GLU A 372 12.64 29.82 -14.06
C GLU A 372 12.62 28.86 -12.86
N LEU A 373 13.77 28.30 -12.46
CA LEU A 373 13.83 27.33 -11.35
C LEU A 373 13.60 27.94 -9.95
N CYS A 374 13.91 29.23 -9.77
CA CYS A 374 14.10 29.83 -8.45
C CYS A 374 13.24 31.08 -8.18
N LEU A 375 12.59 31.09 -7.00
CA LEU A 375 11.66 32.14 -6.57
C LEU A 375 12.34 33.52 -6.51
N SER A 376 11.86 34.45 -7.37
CA SER A 376 12.48 35.76 -7.59
C SER A 376 11.49 36.94 -7.60
N ARG A 377 10.33 36.78 -6.92
CA ARG A 377 9.32 37.82 -6.69
C ARG A 377 9.38 38.38 -5.26
N GLY A 378 8.77 39.56 -5.04
CA GLY A 378 8.65 40.19 -3.71
C GLY A 378 9.95 40.25 -2.89
N LEU A 379 9.85 39.91 -1.60
CA LEU A 379 10.96 39.80 -0.65
C LEU A 379 12.07 38.82 -1.11
N TYR A 380 11.70 37.76 -1.83
CA TYR A 380 12.59 36.66 -2.21
C TYR A 380 13.67 37.07 -3.23
N ARG A 381 13.52 38.24 -3.87
CA ARG A 381 14.58 38.89 -4.67
C ARG A 381 15.89 39.10 -3.92
N GLN A 382 15.84 39.19 -2.59
CA GLN A 382 17.02 39.32 -1.72
C GLN A 382 17.73 37.97 -1.45
N PHE A 383 17.11 36.86 -1.85
CA PHE A 383 17.59 35.50 -1.65
C PHE A 383 17.63 34.73 -3.00
N PRO A 384 18.31 35.27 -4.04
CA PRO A 384 18.38 34.61 -5.34
C PRO A 384 18.96 33.21 -5.18
N GLN A 385 18.46 32.25 -5.95
CA GLN A 385 18.97 30.87 -5.99
C GLN A 385 18.83 30.06 -4.68
N LYS A 386 18.28 30.65 -3.60
CA LYS A 386 18.11 30.00 -2.29
C LYS A 386 16.86 29.12 -2.18
N TYR A 387 15.82 29.44 -2.93
CA TYR A 387 14.56 28.69 -2.94
C TYR A 387 14.18 28.35 -4.37
N CYS A 388 14.46 27.10 -4.76
CA CYS A 388 14.23 26.56 -6.08
C CYS A 388 13.52 25.21 -5.97
N ALA A 389 12.78 24.86 -7.02
CA ALA A 389 12.24 23.52 -7.25
C ALA A 389 12.59 23.11 -8.69
N PHE A 390 12.25 21.88 -9.08
CA PHE A 390 12.33 21.48 -10.48
C PHE A 390 11.09 21.96 -11.23
N ASP A 391 11.23 22.23 -12.53
CA ASP A 391 10.07 22.47 -13.38
C ASP A 391 9.21 21.18 -13.43
N PRO A 392 7.86 21.28 -13.46
CA PRO A 392 6.95 20.12 -13.50
C PRO A 392 6.90 19.49 -14.90
N ALA A 393 8.07 19.25 -15.52
CA ALA A 393 8.26 18.94 -16.93
C ALA A 393 7.60 17.62 -17.40
N ALA A 394 7.23 16.73 -16.47
CA ALA A 394 6.47 15.51 -16.75
C ALA A 394 4.93 15.74 -16.75
N GLN A 395 4.48 16.92 -16.29
CA GLN A 395 3.08 17.32 -16.14
C GLN A 395 2.72 18.52 -17.03
N SER A 396 3.64 19.47 -17.21
CA SER A 396 3.52 20.62 -18.11
C SER A 396 4.90 21.13 -18.58
N LEU A 397 4.94 21.66 -19.81
CA LEU A 397 6.10 22.36 -20.37
C LEU A 397 5.98 23.90 -20.28
N THR A 398 4.90 24.43 -19.67
CA THR A 398 4.64 25.88 -19.56
C THR A 398 4.98 26.47 -18.19
N HIS A 399 4.88 25.68 -17.12
CA HIS A 399 5.15 26.13 -15.75
C HIS A 399 6.60 25.90 -15.35
N THR A 400 7.03 26.67 -14.35
CA THR A 400 8.42 26.80 -13.91
C THR A 400 8.61 26.40 -12.45
N GLY A 401 9.82 25.99 -12.08
CA GLY A 401 10.18 25.66 -10.69
C GLY A 401 9.92 26.80 -9.70
N SER A 402 10.00 28.06 -10.14
CA SER A 402 9.62 29.24 -9.35
C SER A 402 8.14 29.20 -8.98
N GLU A 403 7.24 28.85 -9.89
CA GLU A 403 5.80 28.73 -9.60
C GLU A 403 5.50 27.54 -8.68
N VAL A 404 6.29 26.46 -8.78
CA VAL A 404 6.26 25.32 -7.85
C VAL A 404 6.66 25.74 -6.43
N VAL A 405 7.72 26.55 -6.27
CA VAL A 405 8.08 27.15 -4.96
C VAL A 405 6.99 28.12 -4.47
N GLU A 406 6.36 28.90 -5.35
CA GLU A 406 5.24 29.77 -4.96
C GLU A 406 4.02 28.97 -4.50
N GLU A 407 3.72 27.82 -5.12
CA GLU A 407 2.60 26.97 -4.70
C GLU A 407 2.90 26.27 -3.37
N ALA A 408 4.12 25.77 -3.19
CA ALA A 408 4.58 25.25 -1.90
C ALA A 408 4.47 26.32 -0.80
N LEU A 409 4.87 27.56 -1.09
CA LEU A 409 4.75 28.70 -0.19
C LEU A 409 3.29 29.03 0.14
N ARG A 410 2.38 29.05 -0.85
CA ARG A 410 0.94 29.25 -0.63
C ARG A 410 0.36 28.16 0.29
N GLN A 411 0.68 26.89 0.06
CA GLN A 411 0.19 25.77 0.86
C GLN A 411 0.79 25.74 2.28
N LEU A 412 2.08 26.06 2.44
CA LEU A 412 2.73 26.23 3.75
C LEU A 412 2.08 27.36 4.56
N CYS A 413 1.85 28.52 3.94
CA CYS A 413 1.19 29.65 4.61
C CYS A 413 -0.29 29.36 4.90
N LEU A 414 -1.02 28.65 4.02
CA LEU A 414 -2.39 28.21 4.28
C LEU A 414 -2.45 27.35 5.55
N TYR A 415 -1.59 26.32 5.64
CA TYR A 415 -1.49 25.49 6.82
C TYR A 415 -1.15 26.32 8.07
N HIS A 416 -0.07 27.11 8.02
CA HIS A 416 0.41 27.89 9.17
C HIS A 416 -0.61 28.91 9.70
N VAL A 417 -1.44 29.50 8.84
CA VAL A 417 -2.45 30.51 9.21
C VAL A 417 -3.75 29.90 9.76
N THR A 418 -4.00 28.60 9.53
CA THR A 418 -5.27 27.95 9.88
C THR A 418 -5.13 26.73 10.80
N ALA A 419 -3.94 26.18 10.98
CA ALA A 419 -3.72 25.07 11.88
C ALA A 419 -3.87 25.51 13.35
N ALA A 420 -4.65 24.74 14.12
CA ALA A 420 -4.90 25.00 15.53
C ALA A 420 -4.88 23.69 16.33
N PRO A 421 -4.53 23.71 17.63
CA PRO A 421 -4.69 22.57 18.53
C PRO A 421 -6.15 22.38 18.93
N ALA A 422 -6.53 21.14 19.27
CA ALA A 422 -7.80 20.91 19.96
C ALA A 422 -7.74 21.41 21.42
N LYS A 423 -8.90 21.73 22.00
CA LYS A 423 -8.99 22.23 23.39
C LYS A 423 -8.68 21.14 24.42
N ASP A 424 -8.99 19.91 24.07
CA ASP A 424 -8.89 18.68 24.83
C ASP A 424 -7.65 17.84 24.48
N LEU A 425 -6.96 18.18 23.40
CA LEU A 425 -5.71 17.52 22.96
C LEU A 425 -4.70 18.59 22.50
N PRO A 426 -3.95 19.24 23.43
CA PRO A 426 -3.15 20.43 23.10
C PRO A 426 -2.04 20.22 22.04
N ASP A 427 -1.58 18.99 21.84
CA ASP A 427 -0.55 18.63 20.87
C ASP A 427 -1.10 18.39 19.44
N SER A 428 -2.42 18.50 19.20
CA SER A 428 -3.06 18.18 17.92
C SER A 428 -3.29 19.36 16.98
N GLU A 429 -2.18 19.96 16.54
CA GLU A 429 -2.17 20.93 15.43
C GLU A 429 -2.81 20.33 14.15
N PHE A 430 -3.97 20.85 13.76
CA PHE A 430 -4.71 20.46 12.56
C PHE A 430 -5.30 21.69 11.85
N SER A 431 -5.15 21.76 10.53
CA SER A 431 -5.82 22.74 9.66
C SER A 431 -6.94 22.04 8.89
N ARG A 432 -8.18 22.53 9.00
CA ARG A 432 -9.28 22.01 8.17
C ARG A 432 -9.18 22.56 6.75
N GLU A 433 -8.88 23.85 6.63
CA GLU A 433 -8.83 24.59 5.37
C GLU A 433 -7.74 24.07 4.43
N PHE A 434 -6.60 23.59 4.94
CA PHE A 434 -5.59 22.88 4.14
C PHE A 434 -6.15 21.62 3.45
N TRP A 435 -7.06 20.88 4.10
CA TRP A 435 -7.65 19.67 3.53
C TRP A 435 -8.87 19.95 2.64
N GLU A 436 -9.71 20.94 2.99
CA GLU A 436 -10.77 21.41 2.08
C GLU A 436 -10.15 22.01 0.79
N TYR A 437 -8.98 22.67 0.87
CA TYR A 437 -8.21 23.14 -0.28
C TYR A 437 -7.79 21.99 -1.21
N HIS A 438 -7.15 20.94 -0.69
CA HIS A 438 -6.74 19.78 -1.50
C HIS A 438 -7.93 19.03 -2.11
N LYS A 439 -9.05 18.95 -1.39
CA LYS A 439 -10.32 18.41 -1.89
C LYS A 439 -10.95 19.28 -2.99
N LEU A 440 -10.78 20.60 -2.95
CA LEU A 440 -11.20 21.52 -4.02
C LEU A 440 -10.26 21.49 -5.23
N MET A 441 -8.95 21.38 -5.02
CA MET A 441 -7.94 21.20 -6.09
C MET A 441 -8.23 19.95 -6.93
N ALA A 442 -8.74 18.89 -6.30
CA ALA A 442 -9.17 17.66 -6.94
C ALA A 442 -10.45 17.78 -7.81
N ASP A 443 -11.23 18.87 -7.71
CA ASP A 443 -12.56 18.92 -8.31
C ASP A 443 -12.50 18.88 -9.87
N PRO A 444 -13.24 17.95 -10.52
CA PRO A 444 -13.17 17.73 -11.97
C PRO A 444 -13.74 18.88 -12.82
N LYS A 445 -14.31 19.93 -12.20
CA LYS A 445 -14.93 21.10 -12.86
C LYS A 445 -14.37 22.45 -12.38
N LYS A 446 -13.88 22.53 -11.15
CA LYS A 446 -13.43 23.78 -10.47
C LYS A 446 -12.00 23.75 -9.93
N GLY A 447 -11.42 22.57 -9.79
CA GLY A 447 -10.04 22.40 -9.32
C GLY A 447 -8.98 22.92 -10.29
N CYS A 448 -7.73 22.97 -9.83
CA CYS A 448 -6.59 23.47 -10.59
C CYS A 448 -5.77 22.31 -11.14
N ALA A 449 -5.48 22.30 -12.44
CA ALA A 449 -4.69 21.22 -13.05
C ALA A 449 -3.86 21.71 -14.24
N PHE A 450 -2.70 21.08 -14.44
CA PHE A 450 -1.70 21.40 -15.48
C PHE A 450 -2.22 21.31 -16.93
N ASN A 451 -3.35 20.63 -17.14
CA ASN A 451 -3.97 20.41 -18.45
C ASN A 451 -5.29 21.18 -18.62
N ARG A 452 -5.54 22.22 -17.82
CA ARG A 452 -6.70 23.11 -17.90
C ARG A 452 -6.25 24.53 -18.28
N GLU A 453 -7.18 25.30 -18.81
CA GLU A 453 -6.95 26.68 -19.27
C GLU A 453 -7.69 27.70 -18.38
N GLY A 454 -7.15 28.91 -18.29
CA GLY A 454 -7.85 30.05 -17.67
C GLY A 454 -8.00 29.92 -16.15
N SER A 455 -9.18 30.17 -15.59
CA SER A 455 -9.40 30.21 -14.13
C SER A 455 -9.28 28.85 -13.42
N ASN A 456 -9.05 27.76 -14.17
CA ASN A 456 -8.80 26.41 -13.68
C ASN A 456 -7.40 25.87 -14.05
N GLU A 457 -6.58 26.65 -14.76
CA GLU A 457 -5.17 26.35 -15.01
C GLU A 457 -4.40 26.29 -13.69
N TRP A 458 -3.40 25.42 -13.58
CA TRP A 458 -2.62 25.31 -12.36
C TRP A 458 -1.76 26.57 -12.14
N GLY A 459 -1.59 26.98 -10.88
CA GLY A 459 -0.78 28.14 -10.49
C GLY A 459 -1.55 29.19 -9.68
N GLU A 460 -0.94 30.36 -9.53
CA GLU A 460 -1.34 31.39 -8.55
C GLU A 460 -2.80 31.81 -8.63
N ALA A 461 -3.32 32.10 -9.83
CA ALA A 461 -4.68 32.62 -10.01
C ALA A 461 -5.76 31.61 -9.59
N CYS A 462 -5.56 30.32 -9.85
CA CYS A 462 -6.50 29.27 -9.46
C CYS A 462 -6.33 28.89 -7.97
N SER A 463 -5.08 28.74 -7.51
CA SER A 463 -4.74 28.48 -6.10
C SER A 463 -5.34 29.53 -5.16
N MET A 464 -5.08 30.82 -5.42
CA MET A 464 -5.60 31.93 -4.60
C MET A 464 -7.12 32.07 -4.68
N ARG A 465 -7.75 31.68 -5.80
CA ARG A 465 -9.22 31.60 -5.92
C ARG A 465 -9.78 30.54 -4.96
N LEU A 466 -9.26 29.31 -5.00
CA LEU A 466 -9.72 28.23 -4.12
C LEU A 466 -9.46 28.53 -2.64
N MET A 467 -8.35 29.21 -2.31
CA MET A 467 -8.12 29.68 -0.94
C MET A 467 -9.14 30.76 -0.53
N SER A 468 -9.58 31.64 -1.45
CA SER A 468 -10.64 32.61 -1.17
C SER A 468 -12.05 32.01 -1.06
N ASP A 469 -12.28 30.82 -1.62
CA ASP A 469 -13.54 30.08 -1.47
C ASP A 469 -13.70 29.46 -0.07
N ILE A 470 -12.61 29.33 0.72
CA ILE A 470 -12.60 28.67 2.04
C ILE A 470 -12.14 29.55 3.21
N LEU A 471 -11.41 30.64 2.96
CA LEU A 471 -10.89 31.54 4.00
C LEU A 471 -11.73 32.81 4.15
N SER A 472 -11.93 33.25 5.39
CA SER A 472 -12.49 34.59 5.66
C SER A 472 -11.57 35.70 5.14
N SER A 473 -12.14 36.89 4.87
CA SER A 473 -11.37 38.07 4.43
C SER A 473 -10.21 38.45 5.38
N GLY A 474 -10.34 38.13 6.67
CA GLY A 474 -9.27 38.29 7.66
C GLY A 474 -8.14 37.26 7.45
N GLN A 475 -8.47 35.97 7.37
CA GLN A 475 -7.50 34.91 7.08
C GLN A 475 -6.81 35.13 5.72
N MET A 476 -7.55 35.54 4.67
CA MET A 476 -6.97 35.88 3.36
C MET A 476 -5.98 37.05 3.42
N LYS A 477 -6.10 37.97 4.39
CA LYS A 477 -5.07 38.98 4.62
C LYS A 477 -3.82 38.37 5.25
N VAL A 478 -3.97 37.64 6.36
CA VAL A 478 -2.85 37.01 7.08
C VAL A 478 -2.11 35.99 6.19
N LEU A 479 -2.81 35.31 5.28
CA LEU A 479 -2.24 34.46 4.25
C LEU A 479 -1.27 35.24 3.33
N ARG A 480 -1.69 36.38 2.78
CA ARG A 480 -0.83 37.24 1.95
C ARG A 480 0.32 37.84 2.75
N ASP A 481 0.03 38.33 3.96
CA ASP A 481 1.05 38.84 4.89
C ASP A 481 2.12 37.75 5.21
N CYS A 482 1.74 36.46 5.22
CA CYS A 482 2.67 35.32 5.35
C CYS A 482 3.47 35.06 4.07
N ILE A 483 2.81 35.01 2.90
CA ILE A 483 3.44 34.71 1.60
C ILE A 483 4.49 35.77 1.25
N GLU A 484 4.16 37.04 1.39
CA GLU A 484 5.04 38.17 1.06
C GLU A 484 6.07 38.46 2.16
N GLY A 485 5.82 37.99 3.38
CA GLY A 485 6.56 38.32 4.60
C GLY A 485 7.68 37.36 5.01
N PRO A 486 8.38 37.67 6.12
CA PRO A 486 9.47 36.85 6.63
C PRO A 486 9.01 35.48 7.18
N GLN A 487 7.72 35.31 7.49
CA GLN A 487 7.12 34.05 7.95
C GLN A 487 7.16 32.97 6.86
N GLY A 488 6.64 33.26 5.66
CA GLY A 488 6.69 32.34 4.53
C GLY A 488 8.12 31.91 4.17
N ARG A 489 9.06 32.86 4.24
CA ARG A 489 10.51 32.59 4.10
C ARG A 489 11.05 31.62 5.17
N GLN A 490 10.58 31.69 6.42
CA GLN A 490 10.97 30.73 7.47
C GLN A 490 10.40 29.33 7.19
N LEU A 491 9.17 29.22 6.68
CA LEU A 491 8.56 27.94 6.29
C LEU A 491 9.29 27.28 5.11
N LEU A 492 9.76 28.08 4.14
CA LEU A 492 10.63 27.61 3.06
C LEU A 492 12.02 27.20 3.57
N ASP A 493 12.62 27.93 4.51
CA ASP A 493 13.89 27.53 5.14
C ASP A 493 13.76 26.20 5.91
N ILE A 494 12.67 25.98 6.64
CA ILE A 494 12.36 24.70 7.31
C ILE A 494 12.25 23.55 6.29
N SER A 495 11.51 23.76 5.20
CA SER A 495 11.33 22.75 4.15
C SER A 495 12.66 22.41 3.47
N LYS A 496 13.46 23.42 3.13
CA LYS A 496 14.77 23.28 2.48
C LYS A 496 15.80 22.52 3.32
N MET A 497 15.78 22.70 4.64
CA MET A 497 16.70 22.04 5.57
C MET A 497 16.26 20.61 5.92
N ASN A 498 14.95 20.34 5.98
CA ASN A 498 14.40 19.07 6.43
C ASN A 498 14.20 18.09 5.27
N ARG A 499 15.28 17.51 4.72
CA ARG A 499 15.24 16.57 3.58
C ARG A 499 15.09 15.10 4.01
N THR A 500 14.69 14.22 3.08
CA THR A 500 14.61 12.75 3.31
C THR A 500 15.43 11.93 2.31
N TRP A 501 15.28 10.60 2.37
CA TRP A 501 15.78 9.62 1.40
C TRP A 501 15.13 9.72 0.00
N ASN A 502 14.01 10.44 -0.15
CA ASN A 502 13.27 10.65 -1.40
C ASN A 502 12.52 12.01 -1.33
N PRO A 503 12.42 12.81 -2.42
CA PRO A 503 11.54 13.98 -2.51
C PRO A 503 10.09 13.72 -2.08
N ILE A 504 9.53 12.57 -2.46
CA ILE A 504 8.22 12.09 -1.99
C ILE A 504 8.44 11.03 -0.91
N ALA A 505 7.99 11.31 0.32
CA ALA A 505 8.14 10.41 1.46
C ALA A 505 7.12 10.66 2.56
N LEU A 506 6.67 9.61 3.24
CA LEU A 506 5.74 9.69 4.36
C LEU A 506 6.38 9.12 5.64
N ARG A 507 6.16 9.78 6.78
CA ARG A 507 6.45 9.25 8.12
C ARG A 507 5.22 9.31 9.01
N ILE A 508 5.07 8.29 9.84
CA ILE A 508 4.00 8.17 10.84
C ILE A 508 4.67 7.88 12.18
N ASN A 509 4.43 8.75 13.17
CA ASN A 509 5.01 8.72 14.52
C ASN A 509 6.54 8.60 14.49
N GLY A 510 7.18 9.37 13.60
CA GLY A 510 8.63 9.39 13.38
C GLY A 510 9.18 8.21 12.58
N ALA A 511 8.44 7.10 12.47
CA ALA A 511 8.83 5.98 11.62
C ALA A 511 8.52 6.23 10.14
N ARG A 512 9.29 5.57 9.28
CA ARG A 512 9.05 5.54 7.84
C ARG A 512 7.81 4.73 7.47
N PHE A 513 6.97 5.29 6.59
CA PHE A 513 6.00 4.53 5.81
C PHE A 513 6.69 3.81 4.64
N ASN A 514 6.22 2.59 4.36
CA ASN A 514 6.78 1.66 3.39
C ASN A 514 5.69 1.17 2.45
N GLY A 515 6.08 0.61 1.31
CA GLY A 515 5.14 0.34 0.23
C GLY A 515 4.78 1.55 -0.62
N ASN A 516 3.82 1.35 -1.52
CA ASN A 516 3.31 2.32 -2.48
C ASN A 516 2.61 3.49 -1.76
N LEU A 517 2.77 4.72 -2.27
CA LEU A 517 2.09 5.91 -1.72
C LEU A 517 0.63 5.95 -2.17
N ASP A 518 -0.19 5.12 -1.54
CA ASP A 518 -1.63 5.05 -1.72
C ASP A 518 -2.38 5.60 -0.48
N ALA A 519 -3.52 6.25 -0.68
CA ALA A 519 -4.28 6.90 0.38
C ALA A 519 -4.95 5.92 1.37
N GLU A 520 -5.44 4.77 0.91
CA GLU A 520 -6.03 3.74 1.77
C GLU A 520 -4.93 3.00 2.55
N VAL A 521 -3.81 2.68 1.92
CA VAL A 521 -2.65 2.04 2.58
C VAL A 521 -2.04 2.96 3.63
N ALA A 522 -1.95 4.27 3.34
CA ALA A 522 -1.54 5.27 4.33
C ALA A 522 -2.56 5.41 5.47
N LEU A 523 -3.87 5.43 5.15
CA LEU A 523 -4.94 5.47 6.16
C LEU A 523 -4.90 4.27 7.10
N ARG A 524 -4.70 3.05 6.58
CA ARG A 524 -4.49 1.83 7.37
C ARG A 524 -3.33 1.98 8.35
N ALA A 525 -2.20 2.51 7.88
CA ALA A 525 -1.02 2.75 8.72
C ALA A 525 -1.25 3.84 9.79
N ILE A 526 -1.97 4.92 9.44
CA ILE A 526 -2.39 5.98 10.37
C ILE A 526 -3.30 5.39 11.45
N CYS A 527 -4.39 4.74 11.06
CA CYS A 527 -5.38 4.18 11.99
C CYS A 527 -4.80 3.08 12.87
N ALA A 528 -3.96 2.18 12.35
CA ALA A 528 -3.25 1.18 13.15
C ALA A 528 -2.39 1.82 14.26
N SER A 529 -1.82 3.01 14.01
CA SER A 529 -1.05 3.75 15.02
C SER A 529 -1.90 4.44 16.11
N THR A 530 -3.22 4.59 15.89
CA THR A 530 -4.18 5.07 16.91
C THR A 530 -4.62 3.96 17.89
N ARG A 531 -4.41 2.69 17.53
CA ARG A 531 -4.91 1.52 18.29
C ARG A 531 -4.23 1.42 19.65
N ASP A 532 -4.98 1.30 20.73
CA ASP A 532 -4.39 1.27 22.06
C ASP A 532 -3.81 -0.12 22.40
N PRO A 533 -2.53 -0.22 22.80
CA PRO A 533 -1.89 -1.52 23.06
C PRO A 533 -2.39 -2.22 24.33
N ALA A 534 -3.26 -1.60 25.15
CA ALA A 534 -3.85 -2.20 26.34
C ALA A 534 -5.32 -2.63 26.16
N THR A 535 -6.08 -1.97 25.29
CA THR A 535 -7.51 -2.30 25.02
C THR A 535 -7.78 -2.85 23.63
N ASP A 536 -6.80 -2.79 22.73
CA ASP A 536 -6.87 -3.17 21.31
C ASP A 536 -7.88 -2.35 20.46
N GLN A 537 -8.44 -1.28 21.02
CA GLN A 537 -9.41 -0.39 20.37
C GLN A 537 -8.73 0.85 19.76
N TYR A 538 -9.31 1.43 18.70
CA TYR A 538 -8.82 2.69 18.14
C TYR A 538 -9.13 3.88 19.06
N ARG A 539 -8.11 4.71 19.39
CA ARG A 539 -8.31 5.96 20.13
C ARG A 539 -8.98 7.06 19.29
N ALA A 540 -8.88 6.96 17.96
CA ALA A 540 -9.69 7.74 17.02
C ALA A 540 -10.94 6.92 16.65
N PRO A 541 -12.14 7.24 17.14
CA PRO A 541 -13.35 6.45 16.88
C PRO A 541 -13.77 6.48 15.40
N GLU A 542 -13.28 7.44 14.62
CA GLU A 542 -13.52 7.51 13.17
C GLU A 542 -12.80 6.37 12.44
N CYS A 543 -11.65 5.91 12.94
CA CYS A 543 -10.91 4.79 12.37
C CYS A 543 -11.70 3.47 12.39
N GLU A 544 -12.62 3.27 13.34
CA GLU A 544 -13.47 2.08 13.33
C GLU A 544 -14.35 2.04 12.07
N ARG A 545 -14.96 3.18 11.71
CA ARG A 545 -15.81 3.31 10.52
C ARG A 545 -14.99 3.28 9.23
N LEU A 546 -13.93 4.08 9.19
CA LEU A 546 -13.06 4.19 8.01
C LEU A 546 -12.41 2.85 7.64
N MET A 547 -11.94 2.09 8.63
CA MET A 547 -11.37 0.76 8.38
C MET A 547 -12.46 -0.23 7.94
N ILE A 548 -13.68 -0.16 8.49
CA ILE A 548 -14.80 -1.01 8.04
C ILE A 548 -15.14 -0.76 6.57
N ASP A 549 -15.18 0.50 6.12
CA ASP A 549 -15.53 0.83 4.74
C ASP A 549 -14.41 0.41 3.76
N VAL A 550 -13.14 0.68 4.10
CA VAL A 550 -11.96 0.24 3.34
C VAL A 550 -11.86 -1.30 3.19
N HIS A 551 -12.37 -2.09 4.16
CA HIS A 551 -12.45 -3.55 4.00
C HIS A 551 -13.60 -4.00 3.08
N LYS A 552 -14.65 -3.19 2.87
CA LYS A 552 -15.75 -3.53 1.94
C LYS A 552 -15.39 -3.27 0.47
N GLU A 553 -14.43 -2.39 0.20
CA GLU A 553 -14.02 -2.07 -1.17
C GLU A 553 -13.04 -3.12 -1.72
N GLU A 554 -12.12 -3.63 -0.90
CA GLU A 554 -11.32 -4.83 -1.24
C GLU A 554 -12.14 -6.12 -1.34
N ALA A 555 -13.28 -6.21 -0.64
CA ALA A 555 -14.15 -7.39 -0.61
C ALA A 555 -15.57 -7.07 -1.15
N PRO A 556 -15.76 -6.94 -2.48
CA PRO A 556 -17.08 -6.63 -3.06
C PRO A 556 -18.19 -7.62 -2.64
N TRP A 557 -17.88 -8.89 -2.41
CA TRP A 557 -18.83 -9.89 -1.89
C TRP A 557 -19.38 -9.57 -0.49
N LEU A 558 -18.75 -8.66 0.27
CA LEU A 558 -19.25 -8.17 1.56
C LEU A 558 -20.35 -7.12 1.38
N ARG A 559 -20.48 -6.53 0.19
CA ARG A 559 -21.64 -5.72 -0.22
C ARG A 559 -22.88 -6.60 -0.46
N ASP A 560 -22.65 -7.85 -0.83
CA ASP A 560 -23.68 -8.90 -0.98
C ASP A 560 -23.99 -9.62 0.36
N ALA A 561 -23.65 -9.01 1.50
CA ALA A 561 -24.30 -9.34 2.77
C ALA A 561 -25.82 -9.23 2.54
N PRO A 562 -26.58 -10.34 2.68
CA PRO A 562 -27.90 -10.43 2.07
C PRO A 562 -28.83 -9.39 2.68
N ASP A 563 -29.30 -8.47 1.83
CA ASP A 563 -30.32 -7.49 2.19
C ASP A 563 -31.46 -8.23 2.91
N TRP A 564 -31.75 -7.81 4.14
CA TRP A 564 -32.74 -8.45 5.00
C TRP A 564 -34.10 -8.54 4.30
N GLN A 565 -34.44 -7.60 3.41
CA GLN A 565 -35.64 -7.67 2.58
C GLN A 565 -35.61 -8.91 1.66
N ASN A 566 -34.50 -9.16 0.97
CA ASN A 566 -34.31 -10.33 0.11
C ASN A 566 -34.28 -11.63 0.93
N PHE A 567 -33.66 -11.64 2.11
CA PHE A 567 -33.69 -12.79 3.01
C PHE A 567 -35.11 -13.17 3.44
N PHE A 568 -35.92 -12.18 3.88
CA PHE A 568 -37.32 -12.42 4.23
C PHE A 568 -38.18 -12.81 3.02
N LEU A 569 -37.92 -12.28 1.83
CA LEU A 569 -38.58 -12.70 0.59
C LEU A 569 -38.26 -14.16 0.22
N VAL A 570 -37.01 -14.61 0.34
CA VAL A 570 -36.62 -16.01 0.09
C VAL A 570 -37.29 -16.95 1.10
N LEU A 571 -37.34 -16.59 2.38
CA LEU A 571 -38.07 -17.36 3.40
C LEU A 571 -39.58 -17.39 3.12
N LEU A 572 -40.18 -16.30 2.66
CA LEU A 572 -41.58 -16.25 2.24
C LEU A 572 -41.85 -17.20 1.06
N PHE A 573 -41.00 -17.19 0.04
CA PHE A 573 -41.12 -18.11 -1.10
C PHE A 573 -40.95 -19.58 -0.69
N LEU A 574 -39.98 -19.90 0.17
CA LEU A 574 -39.84 -21.25 0.73
C LEU A 574 -41.07 -21.67 1.54
N GLY A 575 -41.62 -20.79 2.38
CA GLY A 575 -42.86 -21.03 3.13
C GLY A 575 -44.05 -21.28 2.21
N ILE A 576 -44.20 -20.51 1.13
CA ILE A 576 -45.24 -20.70 0.11
C ILE A 576 -45.06 -22.04 -0.61
N ILE A 577 -43.83 -22.40 -1.01
CA ILE A 577 -43.53 -23.68 -1.66
C ILE A 577 -43.89 -24.86 -0.74
N VAL A 578 -43.50 -24.81 0.54
CA VAL A 578 -43.84 -25.84 1.53
C VAL A 578 -45.35 -25.92 1.76
N ALA A 579 -46.05 -24.78 1.87
CA ALA A 579 -47.50 -24.75 2.02
C ALA A 579 -48.23 -25.30 0.77
N CYS A 580 -47.77 -24.97 -0.44
CA CYS A 580 -48.27 -25.53 -1.69
C CYS A 580 -48.04 -27.03 -1.76
N MET A 581 -46.83 -27.52 -1.44
CA MET A 581 -46.51 -28.96 -1.41
C MET A 581 -47.37 -29.71 -0.39
N ALA A 582 -47.56 -29.17 0.82
CA ALA A 582 -48.43 -29.75 1.84
C ALA A 582 -49.90 -29.79 1.40
N ALA A 583 -50.41 -28.72 0.77
CA ALA A 583 -51.77 -28.67 0.25
C ALA A 583 -51.98 -29.63 -0.93
N LEU A 584 -50.97 -29.81 -1.79
CA LEU A 584 -51.01 -30.73 -2.93
C LEU A 584 -50.91 -32.19 -2.47
N TYR A 585 -50.03 -32.49 -1.50
CA TYR A 585 -49.98 -33.77 -0.80
C TYR A 585 -51.32 -34.10 -0.13
N TYR A 586 -51.91 -33.18 0.63
CA TYR A 586 -53.20 -33.37 1.28
C TYR A 586 -54.33 -33.63 0.27
N ARG A 587 -54.33 -32.94 -0.89
CA ARG A 587 -55.28 -33.23 -1.98
C ARG A 587 -55.11 -34.64 -2.55
N ILE A 588 -53.88 -35.08 -2.80
CA ILE A 588 -53.59 -36.44 -3.30
C ILE A 588 -53.97 -37.51 -2.26
N ALA A 589 -53.58 -37.32 -0.99
CA ALA A 589 -53.91 -38.23 0.11
C ALA A 589 -55.43 -38.35 0.30
N LYS A 590 -56.16 -37.22 0.28
CA LYS A 590 -57.63 -37.21 0.34
C LYS A 590 -58.27 -37.90 -0.87
N GLN A 591 -57.70 -37.77 -2.07
CA GLN A 591 -58.19 -38.48 -3.26
C GLN A 591 -57.99 -40.00 -3.16
N ARG A 592 -56.84 -40.46 -2.66
CA ARG A 592 -56.59 -41.90 -2.43
C ARG A 592 -57.52 -42.48 -1.36
N LEU A 593 -57.63 -41.84 -0.20
CA LEU A 593 -58.52 -42.27 0.88
C LEU A 593 -59.98 -42.37 0.40
N VAL A 594 -60.44 -41.41 -0.42
CA VAL A 594 -61.81 -41.44 -0.99
C VAL A 594 -61.96 -42.52 -2.07
N GLN A 595 -60.89 -42.99 -2.71
CA GLN A 595 -60.92 -44.15 -3.61
C GLN A 595 -60.96 -45.47 -2.84
N GLU A 596 -60.13 -45.61 -1.80
CA GLU A 596 -60.07 -46.78 -0.91
C GLU A 596 -61.41 -47.01 -0.20
N VAL A 597 -61.93 -45.98 0.50
CA VAL A 597 -63.25 -46.06 1.16
C VAL A 597 -64.40 -46.33 0.17
N ARG A 598 -64.29 -45.87 -1.09
CA ARG A 598 -65.28 -46.22 -2.13
C ARG A 598 -65.19 -47.67 -2.58
N GLN A 599 -64.02 -48.30 -2.55
CA GLN A 599 -63.86 -49.72 -2.86
C GLN A 599 -64.37 -50.59 -1.72
N GLU A 600 -64.07 -50.24 -0.47
CA GLU A 600 -64.59 -50.93 0.72
C GLU A 600 -66.12 -50.88 0.77
N VAL A 601 -66.71 -49.67 0.68
CA VAL A 601 -68.17 -49.50 0.69
C VAL A 601 -68.84 -50.19 -0.52
N ALA A 602 -68.20 -50.22 -1.69
CA ALA A 602 -68.73 -50.96 -2.84
C ALA A 602 -68.75 -52.48 -2.61
N LEU A 603 -67.73 -53.02 -1.95
CA LEU A 603 -67.67 -54.45 -1.58
C LEU A 603 -68.73 -54.79 -0.52
N GLU A 604 -68.88 -53.99 0.52
CA GLU A 604 -69.92 -54.17 1.56
C GLU A 604 -71.33 -54.11 0.97
N VAL A 605 -71.63 -53.09 0.15
CA VAL A 605 -72.93 -52.95 -0.52
C VAL A 605 -73.18 -54.13 -1.47
N GLN A 606 -72.17 -54.61 -2.20
CA GLN A 606 -72.34 -55.76 -3.08
C GLN A 606 -72.57 -57.07 -2.31
N GLN A 607 -71.95 -57.24 -1.13
CA GLN A 607 -72.24 -58.37 -0.23
C GLN A 607 -73.68 -58.30 0.31
N GLN A 608 -74.15 -57.14 0.78
CA GLN A 608 -75.54 -56.96 1.23
C GLN A 608 -76.55 -57.22 0.12
N ILE A 609 -76.26 -56.76 -1.11
CA ILE A 609 -77.11 -57.04 -2.29
C ILE A 609 -77.15 -58.55 -2.60
N GLN A 610 -76.03 -59.26 -2.52
CA GLN A 610 -76.01 -60.72 -2.72
C GLN A 610 -76.80 -61.47 -1.63
N GLN A 611 -76.68 -61.06 -0.36
CA GLN A 611 -77.46 -61.63 0.74
C GLN A 611 -78.97 -61.38 0.55
N TYR A 612 -79.36 -60.17 0.13
CA TYR A 612 -80.74 -59.81 -0.16
C TYR A 612 -81.34 -60.64 -1.32
N TYR A 613 -80.56 -60.87 -2.40
CA TYR A 613 -81.00 -61.74 -3.49
C TYR A 613 -81.11 -63.20 -3.06
N ALA A 614 -80.13 -63.75 -2.32
CA ALA A 614 -80.17 -65.13 -1.85
C ALA A 614 -81.40 -65.42 -0.96
N MET A 615 -81.70 -64.54 0.00
CA MET A 615 -82.89 -64.64 0.86
C MET A 615 -84.20 -64.59 0.05
N ASN A 616 -84.27 -63.75 -0.99
CA ASN A 616 -85.43 -63.69 -1.89
C ASN A 616 -85.52 -64.91 -2.83
N GLU A 617 -84.41 -65.55 -3.17
CA GLU A 617 -84.38 -66.75 -4.03
C GLU A 617 -84.81 -68.01 -3.25
N GLU A 618 -84.43 -68.13 -1.98
CA GLU A 618 -84.97 -69.17 -1.07
C GLU A 618 -86.50 -69.01 -0.90
N LEU A 619 -86.99 -67.77 -0.78
CA LEU A 619 -88.42 -67.46 -0.76
C LEU A 619 -89.14 -67.78 -2.10
N ALA A 620 -88.41 -67.87 -3.21
CA ALA A 620 -88.97 -68.05 -4.55
C ALA A 620 -88.95 -69.50 -5.06
N ASN A 621 -88.18 -70.42 -4.46
CA ASN A 621 -87.84 -71.69 -5.11
C ASN A 621 -88.02 -73.01 -4.31
N PRO A 622 -89.21 -73.32 -3.75
CA PRO A 622 -89.62 -74.69 -3.43
C PRO A 622 -90.50 -75.30 -4.55
N ALA A 623 -90.18 -75.08 -5.83
CA ALA A 623 -91.14 -75.26 -6.93
C ALA A 623 -90.65 -75.99 -8.21
N ARG A 624 -89.63 -76.87 -8.12
CA ARG A 624 -89.36 -77.93 -9.13
C ARG A 624 -88.42 -79.04 -8.64
N GLN A 625 -89.00 -80.05 -7.98
CA GLN A 625 -88.39 -81.38 -7.84
C GLN A 625 -88.88 -82.30 -8.98
N GLY A 626 -88.02 -83.21 -9.45
CA GLY A 626 -88.29 -84.11 -10.59
C GLY A 626 -88.16 -83.42 -11.97
N VAL A 627 -87.78 -84.10 -13.05
CA VAL A 627 -87.83 -85.54 -13.31
C VAL A 627 -86.54 -86.05 -13.99
N GLU A 628 -85.91 -87.01 -13.30
CA GLU A 628 -85.13 -88.15 -13.79
C GLU A 628 -85.23 -88.50 -15.30
N ARG A 629 -84.08 -88.55 -16.01
CA ARG A 629 -83.85 -89.46 -17.15
C ARG A 629 -82.38 -89.92 -17.25
N GLN A 630 -82.15 -91.17 -16.86
CA GLN A 630 -81.09 -92.03 -17.41
C GLN A 630 -81.69 -92.89 -18.54
N PRO A 631 -80.90 -93.73 -19.26
CA PRO A 631 -79.50 -93.60 -19.64
C PRO A 631 -79.33 -93.63 -21.17
N LEU A 632 -78.09 -93.61 -21.68
CA LEU A 632 -77.74 -94.35 -22.89
C LEU A 632 -76.28 -94.81 -22.81
N VAL A 633 -76.02 -96.03 -23.28
CA VAL A 633 -74.79 -96.79 -23.03
C VAL A 633 -74.13 -97.15 -24.36
N ILE A 634 -73.01 -96.47 -24.65
CA ILE A 634 -71.84 -96.91 -25.45
C ILE A 634 -72.11 -97.47 -26.88
N PRO A 635 -71.36 -96.94 -27.88
CA PRO A 635 -71.65 -95.69 -28.60
C PRO A 635 -73.01 -95.68 -29.34
#